data_AF-A0A4R4JJL4-F1
#
_entry.id   AF-A0A4R4JJL4-F1
#
_cell.length_a   1.000
_cell.length_b   1.000
_cell.length_c   1.000
_cell.angle_alpha   90.00
_cell.angle_beta   90.00
_cell.angle_gamma   90.00
#
_symmetry.space_group_name_H-M   'P 1'
#
loop_
_entity.id
_entity.type
_entity.pdbx_description
1 polymer ?
#
loop_
_entity_poly.entity_id
_entity_poly.type
_entity_poly.pdbx_seq_one_letter_code
_entity_poly.pdbx_strand_id
1 'polypeptide(L)'
;MNRKRVLIIIAIVSLLLLVFYGLWQRLQPYPPHTMLNQKEKLAVDKLLTNLQTRCIGRYLVDLPAGYNNTVNGAIWVNDNLIETSLLYPPAFEQRIQLREEALRQTKTVEPVNMPYLKNIYRLPEGMQGIIFERIEDESVDDAFRVLEAHLYSNGVAIKVEMKTTNGSAARYNEDRASYPAVYADTTQKDLFTLTELLSRIQGRKETEIPTTAGSCIPNAFIIDNHRDKEDIGSLYKTNPDNYLNVRIQTDNFIREKDSMLERLGVIKASLYRGSIFRKGVRKINRLDTEELLLVGQQPNSDDPRYQFTLLTNEKTGGKETPVFDLTVVNDEQTPTAYTQNEIVAFWDAISQTVRVRPGAFKRQ
;
A
#
# COMPACT_ATOMS: atom_id res chain seq x y z
N MET A 1 34.47 -47.15 35.94
CA MET A 1 33.63 -46.57 34.87
C MET A 1 34.53 -46.30 33.65
N ASN A 2 34.20 -46.84 32.48
CA ASN A 2 35.11 -46.88 31.32
C ASN A 2 35.32 -45.47 30.72
N ARG A 3 36.57 -45.02 30.58
CA ARG A 3 36.94 -43.65 30.15
C ARG A 3 36.30 -43.24 28.81
N LYS A 4 36.05 -44.21 27.93
CA LYS A 4 35.31 -44.02 26.66
C LYS A 4 33.82 -43.70 26.88
N ARG A 5 33.15 -44.32 27.87
CA ARG A 5 31.76 -44.02 28.21
C ARG A 5 31.60 -42.61 28.78
N VAL A 6 32.58 -42.14 29.54
CA VAL A 6 32.59 -40.78 30.09
C VAL A 6 32.68 -39.73 28.99
N LEU A 7 33.56 -39.92 28.00
CA LEU A 7 33.71 -39.00 26.86
C LEU A 7 32.44 -38.92 25.99
N ILE A 8 31.76 -40.05 25.77
CA ILE A 8 30.51 -40.09 25.00
C ILE A 8 29.39 -39.33 25.73
N ILE A 9 29.29 -39.50 27.06
CA ILE A 9 28.29 -38.80 27.88
C ILE A 9 28.52 -37.28 27.83
N ILE A 10 29.77 -36.83 27.94
CA ILE A 10 30.11 -35.40 27.86
C ILE A 10 29.73 -34.82 26.49
N ALA A 11 30.01 -35.53 25.40
CA ALA A 11 29.67 -35.08 24.06
C ALA A 11 28.15 -34.95 23.85
N ILE A 12 27.36 -35.92 24.34
CA ILE A 12 25.89 -35.88 24.26
C ILE A 12 25.33 -34.71 25.08
N VAL A 13 25.85 -34.49 26.30
CA VAL A 13 25.42 -33.38 27.17
C VAL A 13 25.74 -32.02 26.53
N SER A 14 26.93 -31.84 25.95
CA SER A 14 27.28 -30.60 25.23
C SER A 14 26.38 -30.36 24.03
N LEU A 15 26.00 -31.41 23.30
CA LEU A 15 25.13 -31.30 22.13
C LEU A 15 23.69 -30.96 22.55
N LEU A 16 23.20 -31.55 23.64
CA LEU A 16 21.91 -31.19 24.24
C LEU A 16 21.91 -29.75 24.79
N LEU A 17 23.01 -29.29 25.40
CA LEU A 17 23.14 -27.90 25.84
C LEU A 17 23.14 -26.91 24.67
N LEU A 18 23.77 -27.25 23.54
CA LEU A 18 23.74 -26.44 22.33
C LEU A 18 22.34 -26.40 21.70
N VAL A 19 21.65 -27.53 21.64
CA VAL A 19 20.26 -27.62 21.15
C VAL A 19 19.32 -26.85 22.08
N PHE A 20 19.47 -27.01 23.39
CA PHE A 20 18.69 -26.28 24.39
C PHE A 20 19.00 -24.79 24.36
N TYR A 21 20.25 -24.38 24.19
CA TYR A 21 20.64 -22.98 24.02
C TYR A 21 20.09 -22.39 22.72
N GLY A 22 20.07 -23.14 21.62
CA GLY A 22 19.46 -22.74 20.37
C GLY A 22 17.93 -22.61 20.44
N LEU A 23 17.27 -23.55 21.12
CA LEU A 23 15.83 -23.49 21.45
C LEU A 23 15.53 -22.33 22.40
N TRP A 24 16.36 -22.13 23.43
CA TRP A 24 16.25 -21.03 24.38
C TRP A 24 16.45 -19.68 23.70
N GLN A 25 17.42 -19.54 22.80
CA GLN A 25 17.60 -18.35 21.96
C GLN A 25 16.40 -18.09 21.04
N ARG A 26 15.77 -19.15 20.50
CA ARG A 26 14.49 -19.04 19.76
C ARG A 26 13.31 -18.66 20.65
N LEU A 27 13.36 -19.01 21.93
CA LEU A 27 12.32 -18.76 22.94
C LEU A 27 12.62 -17.53 23.81
N GLN A 28 13.76 -16.85 23.61
CA GLN A 28 14.09 -15.62 24.33
C GLN A 28 12.96 -14.63 24.06
N PRO A 29 12.35 -14.05 25.11
CA PRO A 29 11.36 -13.00 24.93
C PRO A 29 11.95 -11.92 24.03
N TYR A 30 11.19 -11.53 23.02
CA TYR A 30 11.46 -10.35 22.21
C TYR A 30 11.95 -9.22 23.14
N PRO A 31 13.13 -8.61 22.90
CA PRO A 31 13.78 -7.78 23.91
C PRO A 31 12.78 -6.74 24.41
N PRO A 32 12.45 -6.79 25.72
CA PRO A 32 11.36 -6.00 26.25
C PRO A 32 11.73 -4.53 26.12
N HIS A 33 10.71 -3.73 25.81
CA HIS A 33 10.65 -2.27 25.83
C HIS A 33 11.96 -1.52 26.12
N THR A 34 12.36 -0.66 25.19
CA THR A 34 13.45 0.28 25.39
C THR A 34 13.27 1.06 26.69
N MET A 35 14.27 1.04 27.57
CA MET A 35 14.23 1.86 28.78
C MET A 35 14.47 3.32 28.40
N LEU A 36 13.41 4.12 28.47
CA LEU A 36 13.45 5.56 28.19
C LEU A 36 13.84 6.34 29.45
N ASN A 37 14.72 7.33 29.30
CA ASN A 37 14.90 8.34 30.32
C ASN A 37 13.70 9.31 30.37
N GLN A 38 13.66 10.19 31.38
CA GLN A 38 12.52 11.11 31.57
C GLN A 38 12.29 12.05 30.38
N LYS A 39 13.36 12.52 29.73
CA LYS A 39 13.28 13.40 28.56
C LYS A 39 12.71 12.63 27.36
N GLU A 40 13.24 11.44 27.11
CA GLU A 40 12.78 10.56 26.02
C GLU A 40 11.30 10.17 26.20
N LYS A 41 10.90 9.84 27.43
CA LYS A 41 9.51 9.52 27.74
C LYS A 41 8.58 10.69 27.38
N LEU A 42 8.95 11.92 27.76
CA LEU A 42 8.14 13.10 27.46
C LEU A 42 8.06 13.40 25.95
N ALA A 43 9.14 13.15 25.20
CA ALA A 43 9.14 13.28 23.75
C ALA A 43 8.23 12.25 23.07
N VAL A 44 8.30 10.99 23.51
CA VAL A 44 7.45 9.89 23.02
C VAL A 44 5.98 10.10 23.37
N ASP A 45 5.67 10.54 24.60
CA ASP A 45 4.30 10.84 25.02
C ASP A 45 3.68 11.95 24.14
N LYS A 46 4.48 12.97 23.78
CA LYS A 46 4.05 14.03 22.85
C LYS A 46 3.84 13.48 21.43
N LEU A 47 4.72 12.62 20.94
CA LEU A 47 4.58 11.95 19.64
C LEU A 47 3.31 11.11 19.56
N LEU A 48 2.98 10.39 20.62
CA LEU A 48 1.83 9.47 20.69
C LEU A 48 0.54 10.15 21.19
N THR A 49 0.53 11.47 21.29
CA THR A 49 -0.67 12.20 21.72
C THR A 49 -1.76 12.12 20.65
N ASN A 50 -3.00 11.90 21.08
CA ASN A 50 -4.19 11.86 20.21
C ASN A 50 -4.06 10.85 19.06
N LEU A 51 -3.74 9.59 19.38
CA LEU A 51 -3.76 8.52 18.38
C LEU A 51 -5.15 8.39 17.75
N GLN A 52 -5.15 8.19 16.44
CA GLN A 52 -6.33 8.04 15.61
C GLN A 52 -6.19 6.79 14.76
N THR A 53 -7.25 5.97 14.76
CA THR A 53 -7.30 4.77 13.93
C THR A 53 -7.41 5.13 12.46
N ARG A 54 -6.47 4.63 11.66
CA ARG A 54 -6.45 4.71 10.20
C ARG A 54 -6.83 3.35 9.60
N CYS A 55 -7.65 3.38 8.56
CA CYS A 55 -8.05 2.19 7.83
C CYS A 55 -7.38 2.15 6.44
N ILE A 56 -6.60 1.09 6.18
CA ILE A 56 -5.88 0.88 4.91
C ILE A 56 -6.08 -0.59 4.50
N GLY A 57 -6.61 -0.80 3.30
CA GLY A 57 -7.06 -2.10 2.80
C GLY A 57 -7.98 -2.79 3.80
N ARG A 58 -7.53 -3.94 4.31
CA ARG A 58 -8.27 -4.79 5.27
C ARG A 58 -7.85 -4.58 6.73
N TYR A 59 -6.94 -3.63 6.99
CA TYR A 59 -6.29 -3.46 8.29
C TYR A 59 -6.55 -2.09 8.91
N LEU A 60 -6.31 -2.03 10.22
CA LEU A 60 -6.35 -0.83 11.03
C LEU A 60 -5.00 -0.66 11.73
N VAL A 61 -4.53 0.58 11.83
CA VAL A 61 -3.36 0.99 12.63
C VAL A 61 -3.66 2.34 13.27
N ASP A 62 -3.20 2.56 14.49
CA ASP A 62 -3.39 3.85 15.17
C ASP A 62 -2.15 4.71 14.98
N LEU A 63 -2.33 5.89 14.41
CA LEU A 63 -1.27 6.88 14.17
C LEU A 63 -1.63 8.21 14.85
N PRO A 64 -0.65 9.05 15.24
CA PRO A 64 -0.96 10.35 15.81
C PRO A 64 -1.80 11.21 14.86
N ALA A 65 -2.79 11.95 15.38
CA ALA A 65 -3.74 12.69 14.56
C ALA A 65 -3.11 13.71 13.57
N GLY A 66 -1.90 14.20 13.86
CA GLY A 66 -1.17 15.11 12.96
C GLY A 66 -0.63 14.46 11.68
N TYR A 67 -0.63 13.12 11.61
CA TYR A 67 -0.23 12.38 10.42
C TYR A 67 -1.34 12.39 9.38
N ASN A 68 -1.02 12.89 8.19
CA ASN A 68 -1.90 12.96 7.03
C ASN A 68 -1.30 12.16 5.87
N ASN A 69 -2.13 11.45 5.12
CA ASN A 69 -1.69 10.80 3.90
C ASN A 69 -1.29 11.84 2.84
N THR A 70 -0.11 11.70 2.25
CA THR A 70 0.44 12.63 1.24
C THR A 70 0.51 12.03 -0.16
N VAL A 71 0.01 10.81 -0.37
CA VAL A 71 0.06 10.12 -1.67
C VAL A 71 -1.35 9.89 -2.21
N ASN A 72 -1.60 10.43 -3.40
CA ASN A 72 -2.75 10.15 -4.26
C ASN A 72 -2.18 9.52 -5.53
N GLY A 73 -2.19 8.19 -5.68
CA GLY A 73 -1.57 7.53 -6.83
C GLY A 73 -0.87 6.20 -6.54
N ALA A 74 -1.00 5.66 -5.33
CA ALA A 74 -0.46 4.34 -4.97
C ALA A 74 -1.59 3.31 -4.76
N ILE A 75 -2.70 3.43 -5.50
CA ILE A 75 -3.87 2.58 -5.32
C ILE A 75 -4.18 1.93 -6.66
N TRP A 76 -3.92 0.64 -6.77
CA TRP A 76 -4.16 -0.15 -7.97
C TRP A 76 -5.21 -1.21 -7.67
N VAL A 77 -6.24 -1.25 -8.51
CA VAL A 77 -7.24 -2.30 -8.48
C VAL A 77 -7.26 -2.97 -9.84
N ASN A 78 -6.84 -4.24 -9.86
CA ASN A 78 -6.41 -4.95 -11.04
C ASN A 78 -5.26 -4.18 -11.70
N ASP A 79 -5.49 -3.55 -12.85
CA ASP A 79 -4.51 -2.74 -13.56
C ASP A 79 -4.91 -1.26 -13.65
N ASN A 80 -5.90 -0.86 -12.85
CA ASN A 80 -6.49 0.48 -12.90
C ASN A 80 -6.01 1.31 -11.71
N LEU A 81 -5.45 2.47 -12.02
CA LEU A 81 -5.08 3.47 -11.01
C LEU A 81 -6.33 4.16 -10.49
N ILE A 82 -6.43 4.26 -9.17
CA ILE A 82 -7.49 5.00 -8.48
C ILE A 82 -6.88 6.20 -7.75
N GLU A 83 -7.40 7.39 -8.04
CA GLU A 83 -7.02 8.63 -7.38
C GLU A 83 -8.22 9.18 -6.62
N THR A 84 -8.00 9.63 -5.38
CA THR A 84 -9.06 10.22 -4.57
C THR A 84 -8.65 11.60 -4.07
N SER A 85 -9.62 12.50 -3.98
CA SER A 85 -9.41 13.86 -3.50
C SER A 85 -10.67 14.38 -2.84
N LEU A 86 -10.53 15.09 -1.72
CA LEU A 86 -11.65 15.83 -1.15
C LEU A 86 -11.98 17.00 -2.07
N LEU A 87 -13.23 17.11 -2.49
CA LEU A 87 -13.64 18.15 -3.43
C LEU A 87 -15.08 18.58 -3.16
N TYR A 88 -15.30 19.89 -3.09
CA TYR A 88 -16.63 20.46 -2.96
C TYR A 88 -17.42 20.26 -4.27
N PRO A 89 -18.74 19.95 -4.26
CA PRO A 89 -19.44 19.50 -5.47
C PRO A 89 -19.40 20.49 -6.65
N PRO A 90 -19.60 21.81 -6.47
CA PRO A 90 -19.41 22.80 -7.54
C PRO A 90 -18.01 22.78 -8.18
N ALA A 91 -16.97 22.52 -7.37
CA ALA A 91 -15.60 22.40 -7.89
C ALA A 91 -15.42 21.09 -8.69
N PHE A 92 -16.11 20.01 -8.30
CA PHE A 92 -16.16 18.79 -9.10
C PHE A 92 -16.83 19.03 -10.45
N GLU A 93 -18.01 19.66 -10.46
CA GLU A 93 -18.73 19.98 -11.71
C GLU A 93 -17.89 20.84 -12.65
N GLN A 94 -17.26 21.89 -12.11
CA GLN A 94 -16.33 22.73 -12.88
C GLN A 94 -15.15 21.92 -13.42
N ARG A 95 -14.55 21.03 -12.62
CA ARG A 95 -13.44 20.16 -13.06
C ARG A 95 -13.85 19.29 -14.24
N ILE A 96 -15.07 18.74 -14.23
CA ILE A 96 -15.60 17.92 -15.32
C ILE A 96 -15.74 18.75 -16.60
N GLN A 97 -16.34 19.94 -16.51
CA GLN A 97 -16.52 20.83 -17.65
C GLN A 97 -15.18 21.24 -18.27
N LEU A 98 -14.22 21.66 -17.44
CA LEU A 98 -12.88 22.04 -17.89
C LEU A 98 -12.13 20.85 -18.51
N ARG A 99 -12.27 19.65 -17.94
CA ARG A 99 -11.65 18.45 -18.49
C ARG A 99 -12.24 18.08 -19.84
N GLU A 100 -13.56 18.13 -20.00
CA GLU A 100 -14.21 17.87 -21.28
C GLU A 100 -13.76 18.87 -22.35
N GLU A 101 -13.73 20.16 -22.03
CA GLU A 101 -13.27 21.21 -22.94
C GLU A 101 -11.82 20.97 -23.37
N ALA A 102 -10.93 20.68 -22.40
CA ALA A 102 -9.54 20.34 -22.70
C ALA A 102 -9.43 19.15 -23.65
N LEU A 103 -10.16 18.05 -23.39
CA LEU A 103 -10.16 16.85 -24.23
C LEU A 103 -10.69 17.10 -25.66
N ARG A 104 -11.63 18.03 -25.81
CA ARG A 104 -12.15 18.45 -27.13
C ARG A 104 -11.14 19.28 -27.92
N GLN A 105 -10.29 20.04 -27.22
CA GLN A 105 -9.29 20.93 -27.81
C GLN A 105 -7.95 20.23 -28.07
N THR A 106 -7.66 19.12 -27.38
CA THR A 106 -6.46 18.31 -27.59
C THR A 106 -6.35 17.82 -29.03
N LYS A 107 -5.18 17.99 -29.63
CA LYS A 107 -4.86 17.54 -30.99
C LYS A 107 -3.95 16.33 -30.92
N THR A 108 -4.17 15.36 -31.79
CA THR A 108 -3.22 14.26 -32.02
C THR A 108 -2.09 14.72 -32.93
N VAL A 109 -0.93 14.08 -32.80
CA VAL A 109 0.22 14.28 -33.69
C VAL A 109 -0.18 13.94 -35.13
N GLU A 110 -0.84 12.80 -35.32
CA GLU A 110 -1.37 12.40 -36.62
C GLU A 110 -2.84 12.80 -36.77
N PRO A 111 -3.20 13.65 -37.74
CA PRO A 111 -4.58 14.11 -37.91
C PRO A 111 -5.60 13.00 -38.15
N VAL A 112 -5.18 11.84 -38.68
CA VAL A 112 -6.03 10.66 -38.92
C VAL A 112 -6.62 10.09 -37.63
N ASN A 113 -5.94 10.32 -36.50
CA ASN A 113 -6.35 9.83 -35.18
C ASN A 113 -7.37 10.75 -34.50
N MET A 114 -7.61 11.97 -35.01
CA MET A 114 -8.62 12.88 -34.47
C MET A 114 -10.05 12.34 -34.61
N PRO A 115 -10.98 12.72 -33.71
CA PRO A 115 -10.80 13.57 -32.52
C PRO A 115 -10.16 12.82 -31.34
N TYR A 116 -9.52 13.55 -30.42
CA TYR A 116 -8.91 12.98 -29.20
C TYR A 116 -9.97 12.43 -28.22
N LEU A 117 -11.04 13.20 -27.96
CA LEU A 117 -12.22 12.72 -27.25
C LEU A 117 -13.10 11.87 -28.18
N LYS A 118 -13.23 10.57 -27.89
CA LYS A 118 -13.98 9.61 -28.70
C LYS A 118 -15.43 9.48 -28.27
N ASN A 119 -15.69 9.44 -26.96
CA ASN A 119 -17.05 9.34 -26.44
C ASN A 119 -17.17 9.87 -25.01
N ILE A 120 -18.42 10.08 -24.58
CA ILE A 120 -18.79 10.44 -23.22
C ILE A 120 -19.91 9.51 -22.76
N TYR A 121 -19.68 8.78 -21.68
CA TYR A 121 -20.68 7.91 -21.07
C TYR A 121 -21.16 8.49 -19.74
N ARG A 122 -22.47 8.44 -19.53
CA ARG A 122 -23.09 8.72 -18.23
C ARG A 122 -22.96 7.50 -17.34
N LEU A 123 -22.74 7.73 -16.05
CA LEU A 123 -22.82 6.67 -15.06
C LEU A 123 -24.27 6.20 -14.86
N PRO A 124 -24.48 4.96 -14.36
CA PRO A 124 -25.82 4.47 -14.03
C PRO A 124 -26.60 5.37 -13.07
N GLU A 125 -27.92 5.23 -13.07
CA GLU A 125 -28.80 5.98 -12.17
C GLU A 125 -28.37 5.84 -10.71
N GLY A 126 -28.37 6.96 -9.98
CA GLY A 126 -27.93 7.04 -8.58
C GLY A 126 -26.43 7.31 -8.39
N MET A 127 -25.62 7.28 -9.46
CA MET A 127 -24.22 7.69 -9.42
C MET A 127 -24.02 9.09 -10.03
N GLN A 128 -23.20 9.92 -9.40
CA GLN A 128 -22.82 11.22 -9.92
C GLN A 128 -21.43 11.14 -10.55
N GLY A 129 -21.33 11.40 -11.85
CA GLY A 129 -20.05 11.35 -12.54
C GLY A 129 -20.18 11.12 -14.04
N ILE A 130 -19.04 10.89 -14.68
CA ILE A 130 -18.92 10.76 -16.13
C ILE A 130 -17.72 9.88 -16.48
N ILE A 131 -17.76 9.24 -17.65
CA ILE A 131 -16.62 8.53 -18.22
C ILE A 131 -16.30 9.16 -19.57
N PHE A 132 -15.06 9.63 -19.73
CA PHE A 132 -14.53 10.06 -21.02
C PHE A 132 -13.80 8.89 -21.67
N GLU A 133 -14.17 8.55 -22.89
CA GLU A 133 -13.34 7.70 -23.74
C GLU A 133 -12.47 8.61 -24.60
N ARG A 134 -11.17 8.53 -24.39
CA ARG A 134 -10.16 9.34 -25.09
C ARG A 134 -9.06 8.45 -25.64
N ILE A 135 -8.30 8.97 -26.60
CA ILE A 135 -7.04 8.32 -27.00
C ILE A 135 -6.11 8.28 -25.80
N GLU A 136 -5.31 7.22 -25.70
CA GLU A 136 -4.38 7.03 -24.58
C GLU A 136 -3.37 8.19 -24.48
N ASP A 137 -2.81 8.61 -25.61
CA ASP A 137 -1.83 9.69 -25.74
C ASP A 137 -1.96 10.43 -27.11
N GLU A 138 -1.40 11.63 -27.24
CA GLU A 138 -1.45 12.41 -28.48
C GLU A 138 -0.67 11.77 -29.64
N SER A 139 0.35 10.95 -29.32
CA SER A 139 1.24 10.32 -30.31
C SER A 139 0.95 8.84 -30.60
N VAL A 140 -0.17 8.30 -30.11
CA VAL A 140 -0.54 6.90 -30.36
C VAL A 140 -1.75 6.79 -31.27
N ASP A 141 -1.91 5.61 -31.87
CA ASP A 141 -3.07 5.28 -32.70
C ASP A 141 -4.36 5.42 -31.90
N ASP A 142 -5.40 5.93 -32.58
CA ASP A 142 -6.70 6.15 -31.94
C ASP A 142 -7.46 4.85 -31.61
N ALA A 143 -6.90 3.70 -31.98
CA ALA A 143 -7.32 2.39 -31.51
C ALA A 143 -7.02 2.21 -30.01
N PHE A 144 -5.93 2.77 -29.49
CA PHE A 144 -5.55 2.64 -28.08
C PHE A 144 -6.12 3.78 -27.27
N ARG A 145 -6.99 3.43 -26.32
CA ARG A 145 -7.86 4.38 -25.62
C ARG A 145 -7.79 4.20 -24.12
N VAL A 146 -8.26 5.22 -23.42
CA VAL A 146 -8.48 5.20 -21.98
C VAL A 146 -9.93 5.57 -21.70
N LEU A 147 -10.59 4.78 -20.87
CA LEU A 147 -11.81 5.14 -20.17
C LEU A 147 -11.42 5.88 -18.89
N GLU A 148 -11.46 7.21 -18.95
CA GLU A 148 -11.19 8.11 -17.84
C GLU A 148 -12.49 8.41 -17.10
N ALA A 149 -12.74 7.68 -16.02
CA ALA A 149 -13.91 7.86 -15.17
C ALA A 149 -13.66 8.89 -14.07
N HIS A 150 -14.67 9.72 -13.83
CA HIS A 150 -14.75 10.63 -12.70
C HIS A 150 -16.06 10.36 -11.93
N LEU A 151 -15.94 9.96 -10.67
CA LEU A 151 -17.04 9.68 -9.76
C LEU A 151 -17.03 10.69 -8.61
N TYR A 152 -18.20 11.17 -8.23
CA TYR A 152 -18.40 11.97 -7.02
C TYR A 152 -19.22 11.18 -6.01
N SER A 153 -18.70 11.07 -4.79
CA SER A 153 -19.37 10.36 -3.71
C SER A 153 -18.99 10.98 -2.37
N ASN A 154 -19.98 11.38 -1.56
CA ASN A 154 -19.81 11.84 -0.18
C ASN A 154 -18.71 12.89 0.07
N GLY A 155 -18.57 13.89 -0.81
CA GLY A 155 -17.53 14.93 -0.66
C GLY A 155 -16.19 14.57 -1.30
N VAL A 156 -16.10 13.44 -1.98
CA VAL A 156 -14.87 12.87 -2.53
C VAL A 156 -15.01 12.75 -4.04
N ALA A 157 -14.03 13.28 -4.74
CA ALA A 157 -13.85 13.08 -6.17
C ALA A 157 -12.86 11.93 -6.40
N ILE A 158 -13.32 10.92 -7.11
CA ILE A 158 -12.60 9.69 -7.43
C ILE A 158 -12.36 9.68 -8.93
N LYS A 159 -11.11 9.45 -9.34
CA LYS A 159 -10.74 9.25 -10.74
C LYS A 159 -10.21 7.83 -10.93
N VAL A 160 -10.66 7.17 -11.98
CA VAL A 160 -10.19 5.84 -12.37
C VAL A 160 -9.87 5.86 -13.86
N GLU A 161 -8.69 5.38 -14.22
CA GLU A 161 -8.31 5.21 -15.63
C GLU A 161 -8.18 3.72 -15.96
N MET A 162 -8.86 3.29 -17.01
CA MET A 162 -8.81 1.93 -17.53
C MET A 162 -8.44 1.97 -19.00
N LYS A 163 -7.39 1.24 -19.39
CA LYS A 163 -7.02 1.08 -20.80
C LYS A 163 -8.06 0.24 -21.53
N THR A 164 -8.33 0.59 -22.78
CA THR A 164 -9.22 -0.15 -23.67
C THR A 164 -8.74 -0.02 -25.12
N THR A 165 -9.19 -0.92 -25.99
CA THR A 165 -8.85 -0.86 -27.41
C THR A 165 -10.11 -0.84 -28.26
N ASN A 166 -10.10 -0.03 -29.31
CA ASN A 166 -11.08 -0.04 -30.38
C ASN A 166 -10.39 0.02 -31.75
N GLY A 167 -9.91 -1.14 -32.22
CA GLY A 167 -9.34 -1.27 -33.55
C GLY A 167 -10.38 -1.38 -34.67
N SER A 168 -11.68 -1.17 -34.43
CA SER A 168 -12.77 -1.50 -35.37
C SER A 168 -12.72 -0.75 -36.71
N ALA A 169 -11.99 0.37 -36.79
CA ALA A 169 -11.85 1.13 -38.03
C ALA A 169 -11.17 0.31 -39.15
N ALA A 170 -11.57 0.56 -40.40
CA ALA A 170 -11.06 -0.16 -41.56
C ALA A 170 -9.55 0.02 -41.80
N ARG A 171 -8.97 1.14 -41.34
CA ARG A 171 -7.52 1.40 -41.43
C ARG A 171 -6.69 0.35 -40.68
N TYR A 172 -7.25 -0.29 -39.66
CA TYR A 172 -6.59 -1.32 -38.86
C TYR A 172 -6.88 -2.74 -39.36
N ASN A 173 -7.37 -2.92 -40.59
CA ASN A 173 -7.69 -4.26 -41.10
C ASN A 173 -6.44 -5.17 -41.19
N GLU A 174 -5.32 -4.64 -41.67
CA GLU A 174 -4.05 -5.37 -41.78
C GLU A 174 -3.46 -5.66 -40.39
N ASP A 175 -3.50 -4.67 -39.50
CA ASP A 175 -3.04 -4.80 -38.13
C ASP A 175 -3.87 -5.81 -37.34
N ARG A 176 -5.19 -5.79 -37.49
CA ARG A 176 -6.09 -6.76 -36.85
C ARG A 176 -5.90 -8.18 -37.41
N ALA A 177 -5.54 -8.32 -38.69
CA ALA A 177 -5.20 -9.62 -39.26
C ALA A 177 -3.88 -10.17 -38.67
N SER A 178 -2.91 -9.29 -38.41
CA SER A 178 -1.59 -9.66 -37.89
C SER A 178 -1.58 -9.81 -36.35
N TYR A 179 -2.34 -8.96 -35.66
CA TYR A 179 -2.37 -8.81 -34.20
C TYR A 179 -3.83 -8.71 -33.68
N PRO A 180 -4.65 -9.76 -33.87
CA PRO A 180 -6.08 -9.72 -33.57
C PRO A 180 -6.40 -9.41 -32.10
N ALA A 181 -5.54 -9.85 -31.16
CA ALA A 181 -5.73 -9.57 -29.74
C ALA A 181 -5.42 -8.11 -29.35
N VAL A 182 -4.51 -7.45 -30.07
CA VAL A 182 -4.09 -6.07 -29.80
C VAL A 182 -5.12 -5.07 -30.31
N TYR A 183 -5.66 -5.32 -31.51
CA TYR A 183 -6.65 -4.45 -32.18
C TYR A 183 -8.10 -4.93 -32.02
N ALA A 184 -8.35 -5.82 -31.04
CA ALA A 184 -9.71 -6.21 -30.67
C ALA A 184 -10.48 -5.01 -30.10
N ASP A 185 -11.77 -4.92 -30.40
CA ASP A 185 -12.64 -3.95 -29.73
C ASP A 185 -13.07 -4.51 -28.37
N THR A 186 -12.50 -3.94 -27.31
CA THR A 186 -12.81 -4.31 -25.93
C THR A 186 -13.63 -3.25 -25.20
N THR A 187 -13.95 -2.13 -25.87
CA THR A 187 -14.57 -0.92 -25.30
C THR A 187 -15.79 -1.24 -24.44
N GLN A 188 -16.74 -2.03 -24.96
CA GLN A 188 -17.98 -2.33 -24.25
C GLN A 188 -17.76 -3.22 -23.01
N LYS A 189 -16.83 -4.17 -23.10
CA LYS A 189 -16.48 -5.08 -21.99
C LYS A 189 -15.76 -4.29 -20.89
N ASP A 190 -14.85 -3.42 -21.27
CA ASP A 190 -14.06 -2.61 -20.35
C ASP A 190 -14.94 -1.54 -19.69
N LEU A 191 -15.87 -0.93 -20.44
CA LEU A 191 -16.88 -0.02 -19.88
C LEU A 191 -17.75 -0.70 -18.82
N PHE A 192 -18.19 -1.94 -19.07
CA PHE A 192 -18.92 -2.73 -18.07
C PHE A 192 -18.06 -3.02 -16.84
N THR A 193 -16.80 -3.42 -17.05
CA THR A 193 -15.86 -3.73 -15.97
C THR A 193 -15.56 -2.51 -15.10
N LEU A 194 -15.33 -1.35 -15.73
CA LEU A 194 -15.12 -0.08 -15.05
C LEU A 194 -16.36 0.35 -14.29
N THR A 195 -17.55 0.21 -14.88
CA THR A 195 -18.82 0.54 -14.21
C THR A 195 -19.05 -0.36 -12.99
N GLU A 196 -18.73 -1.66 -13.06
CA GLU A 196 -18.80 -2.58 -11.91
C GLU A 196 -17.88 -2.11 -10.78
N LEU A 197 -16.64 -1.74 -11.11
CA LEU A 197 -15.69 -1.20 -10.13
C LEU A 197 -16.22 0.08 -9.49
N LEU A 198 -16.62 1.08 -10.28
CA LEU A 198 -17.11 2.38 -9.79
C LEU A 198 -18.33 2.21 -8.87
N SER A 199 -19.23 1.28 -9.17
CA SER A 199 -20.42 1.01 -8.34
C SER A 199 -20.10 0.57 -6.91
N ARG A 200 -18.88 0.06 -6.67
CA ARG A 200 -18.40 -0.42 -5.38
C ARG A 200 -17.58 0.62 -4.63
N ILE A 201 -17.18 1.72 -5.27
CA ILE A 201 -16.40 2.78 -4.64
C ILE A 201 -17.33 3.80 -3.99
N GLN A 202 -17.12 4.05 -2.71
CA GLN A 202 -17.85 5.07 -1.95
C GLN A 202 -16.87 6.00 -1.26
N GLY A 203 -17.08 7.30 -1.41
CA GLY A 203 -16.34 8.30 -0.66
C GLY A 203 -16.66 8.17 0.83
N ARG A 204 -15.66 8.39 1.68
CA ARG A 204 -15.80 8.38 3.14
C ARG A 204 -14.84 9.37 3.78
N LYS A 205 -15.10 9.71 5.05
CA LYS A 205 -14.10 10.42 5.85
C LYS A 205 -12.95 9.49 6.19
N GLU A 206 -11.74 10.02 6.30
CA GLU A 206 -10.53 9.24 6.59
C GLU A 206 -10.66 8.38 7.88
N THR A 207 -11.35 8.94 8.88
CA THR A 207 -11.54 8.37 10.22
C THR A 207 -12.75 7.45 10.33
N GLU A 208 -13.55 7.37 9.28
CA GLU A 208 -14.70 6.48 9.22
C GLU A 208 -14.21 5.06 8.96
N ILE A 209 -14.67 4.11 9.79
CA ILE A 209 -14.26 2.70 9.72
C ILE A 209 -15.44 1.88 9.18
N PRO A 210 -15.39 1.43 7.91
CA PRO A 210 -16.43 0.58 7.34
C PRO A 210 -16.55 -0.76 8.06
N THR A 211 -17.78 -1.23 8.26
CA THR A 211 -18.08 -2.51 8.94
C THR A 211 -18.41 -3.65 7.97
N THR A 212 -18.48 -3.35 6.67
CA THR A 212 -18.73 -4.31 5.60
C THR A 212 -17.42 -4.81 4.99
N ALA A 213 -17.47 -5.94 4.28
CA ALA A 213 -16.31 -6.49 3.58
C ALA A 213 -15.87 -5.55 2.44
N GLY A 214 -14.57 -5.31 2.36
CA GLY A 214 -13.98 -4.43 1.34
C GLY A 214 -12.68 -3.77 1.80
N SER A 215 -12.08 -2.99 0.91
CA SER A 215 -10.79 -2.34 1.14
C SER A 215 -10.93 -0.84 1.36
N CYS A 216 -10.33 -0.35 2.45
CA CYS A 216 -10.19 1.07 2.70
C CYS A 216 -9.07 1.64 1.84
N ILE A 217 -9.38 2.68 1.07
CA ILE A 217 -8.38 3.50 0.40
C ILE A 217 -8.45 4.92 1.00
N PRO A 218 -7.44 5.77 0.80
CA PRO A 218 -7.52 7.18 1.19
C PRO A 218 -8.85 7.81 0.74
N ASN A 219 -9.59 8.39 1.68
CA ASN A 219 -10.90 9.04 1.47
C ASN A 219 -11.99 8.20 0.80
N ALA A 220 -11.82 6.89 0.59
CA ALA A 220 -12.85 6.07 -0.02
C ALA A 220 -12.83 4.63 0.49
N PHE A 221 -13.81 3.86 0.09
CA PHE A 221 -13.97 2.46 0.41
C PHE A 221 -14.44 1.69 -0.82
N ILE A 222 -13.86 0.51 -1.05
CA ILE A 222 -14.21 -0.36 -2.16
C ILE A 222 -14.88 -1.60 -1.57
N ILE A 223 -16.16 -1.79 -1.86
CA ILE A 223 -16.88 -3.00 -1.45
C ILE A 223 -16.26 -4.22 -2.13
N ASP A 224 -16.07 -5.30 -1.37
CA ASP A 224 -15.43 -6.51 -1.85
C ASP A 224 -16.24 -7.25 -2.92
N ASN A 225 -15.55 -7.72 -3.96
CA ASN A 225 -16.10 -8.63 -4.96
C ASN A 225 -15.39 -10.00 -5.00
N HIS A 226 -14.43 -10.24 -4.08
CA HIS A 226 -13.62 -11.46 -3.96
C HIS A 226 -12.76 -11.81 -5.19
N ARG A 227 -12.67 -10.93 -6.19
CA ARG A 227 -12.02 -11.19 -7.47
C ARG A 227 -10.89 -10.21 -7.75
N ASP A 228 -11.04 -8.97 -7.32
CA ASP A 228 -10.08 -7.90 -7.54
C ASP A 228 -8.70 -8.20 -6.95
N LYS A 229 -7.68 -7.89 -7.74
CA LYS A 229 -6.32 -7.69 -7.25
C LYS A 229 -6.24 -6.27 -6.68
N GLU A 230 -5.74 -6.10 -5.47
CA GLU A 230 -5.65 -4.80 -4.80
C GLU A 230 -4.21 -4.61 -4.32
N ASP A 231 -3.56 -3.53 -4.75
CA ASP A 231 -2.30 -3.02 -4.19
C ASP A 231 -2.54 -1.57 -3.74
N ILE A 232 -2.44 -1.35 -2.43
CA ILE A 232 -2.84 -0.11 -1.78
C ILE A 232 -1.69 0.38 -0.92
N GLY A 233 -1.07 1.46 -1.36
CA GLY A 233 -0.06 2.22 -0.64
C GLY A 233 -0.61 3.48 0.01
N SER A 234 -0.01 3.88 1.13
CA SER A 234 -0.24 5.16 1.80
C SER A 234 1.05 5.64 2.45
N LEU A 235 1.24 6.95 2.45
CA LEU A 235 2.40 7.59 3.08
C LEU A 235 1.88 8.68 4.01
N TYR A 236 1.96 8.42 5.30
CA TYR A 236 1.56 9.38 6.31
C TYR A 236 2.76 10.20 6.76
N LYS A 237 2.61 11.53 6.65
CA LYS A 237 3.57 12.53 7.14
C LYS A 237 2.86 13.51 8.07
N THR A 238 3.61 14.19 8.93
CA THR A 238 3.09 15.33 9.70
C THR A 238 3.88 16.58 9.36
N ASN A 239 3.38 17.76 9.76
CA ASN A 239 4.03 19.06 9.57
C ASN A 239 5.51 19.04 10.03
N PRO A 240 6.38 19.89 9.46
CA PRO A 240 7.74 19.54 9.00
C PRO A 240 8.77 19.15 10.07
N ASP A 241 8.38 19.08 11.34
CA ASP A 241 9.24 18.81 12.49
C ASP A 241 9.26 17.33 12.91
N ASN A 242 8.55 16.44 12.21
CA ASN A 242 8.68 15.00 12.43
C ASN A 242 9.16 14.31 11.17
N TYR A 243 10.43 13.98 11.17
CA TYR A 243 11.08 13.22 10.11
C TYR A 243 10.78 11.73 10.18
N LEU A 244 9.76 11.27 10.93
CA LEU A 244 9.32 9.88 10.95
C LEU A 244 8.12 9.71 10.03
N ASN A 245 8.38 9.32 8.79
CA ASN A 245 7.36 8.98 7.81
C ASN A 245 6.83 7.57 8.09
N VAL A 246 5.52 7.38 8.00
CA VAL A 246 4.88 6.07 8.13
C VAL A 246 4.36 5.63 6.77
N ARG A 247 4.99 4.60 6.21
CA ARG A 247 4.57 3.90 4.99
C ARG A 247 3.70 2.72 5.36
N ILE A 248 2.58 2.58 4.65
CA ILE A 248 1.72 1.41 4.75
C ILE A 248 1.48 0.90 3.36
N GLN A 249 1.69 -0.39 3.15
CA GLN A 249 1.34 -1.07 1.91
C GLN A 249 0.53 -2.32 2.21
N THR A 250 -0.44 -2.61 1.36
CA THR A 250 -1.15 -3.88 1.40
C THR A 250 -1.44 -4.39 0.01
N ASP A 251 -1.18 -5.68 -0.18
CA ASP A 251 -1.30 -6.36 -1.47
C ASP A 251 -1.99 -7.71 -1.28
N ASN A 252 -3.03 -7.97 -2.06
CA ASN A 252 -3.86 -9.17 -1.93
C ASN A 252 -3.56 -10.27 -2.97
N PHE A 253 -2.55 -10.11 -3.82
CA PHE A 253 -2.25 -10.99 -4.93
C PHE A 253 -0.77 -11.37 -5.06
N ILE A 254 0.12 -10.79 -4.25
CA ILE A 254 1.49 -11.27 -4.07
C ILE A 254 1.54 -12.40 -3.04
N ARG A 255 2.50 -13.31 -3.24
CA ARG A 255 2.84 -14.35 -2.28
C ARG A 255 4.31 -14.69 -2.44
N GLU A 256 5.08 -14.36 -1.41
CA GLU A 256 6.51 -14.63 -1.41
C GLU A 256 6.78 -16.08 -1.04
N LYS A 257 7.85 -16.64 -1.62
CA LYS A 257 8.32 -18.00 -1.29
C LYS A 257 8.91 -18.03 0.12
N ASP A 258 9.76 -17.06 0.41
CA ASP A 258 10.48 -16.91 1.66
C ASP A 258 9.89 -15.72 2.43
N SER A 259 10.00 -15.71 3.75
CA SER A 259 9.65 -14.58 4.62
C SER A 259 10.80 -13.56 4.72
N MET A 260 10.51 -12.35 5.20
CA MET A 260 11.51 -11.32 5.48
C MET A 260 12.66 -11.84 6.36
N LEU A 261 12.36 -12.60 7.41
CA LEU A 261 13.39 -13.16 8.30
C LEU A 261 14.17 -14.34 7.68
N GLU A 262 13.57 -15.08 6.74
CA GLU A 262 14.28 -16.09 5.96
C GLU A 262 15.26 -15.44 4.95
N ARG A 263 14.92 -14.24 4.43
CA ARG A 263 15.75 -13.49 3.48
C ARG A 263 16.83 -12.59 4.10
N LEU A 264 17.07 -12.68 5.41
CA LEU A 264 18.04 -11.80 6.10
C LEU A 264 19.45 -11.85 5.54
N GLY A 265 19.89 -13.00 4.99
CA GLY A 265 21.21 -13.12 4.38
C GLY A 265 21.38 -12.17 3.19
N VAL A 266 20.35 -12.12 2.32
CA VAL A 266 20.31 -11.23 1.16
C VAL A 266 20.19 -9.78 1.60
N ILE A 267 19.26 -9.49 2.52
CA ILE A 267 19.07 -8.12 3.05
C ILE A 267 20.38 -7.59 3.63
N LYS A 268 21.04 -8.37 4.48
CA LYS A 268 22.30 -7.96 5.12
C LYS A 268 23.42 -7.70 4.10
N ALA A 269 23.49 -8.49 3.04
CA ALA A 269 24.48 -8.29 1.97
C ALA A 269 24.23 -7.01 1.16
N SER A 270 22.98 -6.54 1.09
CA SER A 270 22.59 -5.31 0.40
C SER A 270 22.70 -4.05 1.26
N LEU A 271 22.92 -4.15 2.57
CA LEU A 271 23.06 -2.99 3.45
C LEU A 271 24.42 -2.31 3.26
N TYR A 272 24.40 -1.09 2.73
CA TYR A 272 25.56 -0.21 2.71
C TYR A 272 25.58 0.68 3.95
N ARG A 273 26.69 0.68 4.70
CA ARG A 273 26.85 1.43 5.96
C ARG A 273 25.65 1.27 6.91
N GLY A 274 25.12 0.06 7.00
CA GLY A 274 23.94 -0.27 7.78
C GLY A 274 24.06 -1.60 8.50
N SER A 275 23.19 -1.80 9.48
CA SER A 275 23.12 -3.00 10.29
C SER A 275 21.69 -3.29 10.72
N ILE A 276 21.47 -4.54 11.11
CA ILE A 276 20.20 -4.97 11.70
C ILE A 276 20.27 -4.64 13.19
N PHE A 277 19.41 -3.74 13.63
CA PHE A 277 19.29 -3.32 15.02
C PHE A 277 18.46 -4.32 15.84
N ARG A 278 17.29 -4.70 15.33
CA ARG A 278 16.36 -5.64 15.99
C ARG A 278 15.62 -6.46 14.94
N LYS A 279 15.31 -7.71 15.25
CA LYS A 279 14.51 -8.58 14.38
C LYS A 279 13.78 -9.63 15.20
N GLY A 280 12.65 -10.11 14.70
CA GLY A 280 11.97 -11.22 15.34
C GLY A 280 10.55 -11.42 14.87
N VAL A 281 9.96 -12.54 15.29
CA VAL A 281 8.54 -12.83 15.10
C VAL A 281 7.76 -12.19 16.25
N ARG A 282 6.64 -11.54 15.94
CA ARG A 282 5.72 -10.97 16.92
C ARG A 282 4.31 -11.47 16.66
N LYS A 283 3.54 -11.67 17.74
CA LYS A 283 2.11 -11.94 17.66
C LYS A 283 1.33 -10.70 18.09
N ILE A 284 0.69 -10.02 17.14
CA ILE A 284 0.03 -8.72 17.36
C ILE A 284 -1.44 -8.86 16.99
N ASN A 285 -2.35 -8.68 17.95
CA ASN A 285 -3.80 -8.72 17.71
C ASN A 285 -4.27 -9.93 16.85
N ARG A 286 -3.70 -11.12 17.13
CA ARG A 286 -3.90 -12.40 16.43
C ARG A 286 -3.22 -12.54 15.07
N LEU A 287 -2.51 -11.53 14.59
CA LEU A 287 -1.66 -11.61 13.42
C LEU A 287 -0.31 -12.22 13.80
N ASP A 288 0.16 -13.15 12.97
CA ASP A 288 1.54 -13.59 12.98
C ASP A 288 2.34 -12.62 12.10
N THR A 289 3.34 -11.98 12.69
CA THR A 289 4.07 -10.86 12.07
C THR A 289 5.57 -11.06 12.22
N GLU A 290 6.33 -10.51 11.29
CA GLU A 290 7.78 -10.42 11.37
C GLU A 290 8.21 -8.96 11.42
N GLU A 291 9.16 -8.67 12.29
CA GLU A 291 9.74 -7.34 12.45
C GLU A 291 11.21 -7.34 12.06
N LEU A 292 11.63 -6.26 11.39
CA LEU A 292 13.01 -5.98 11.07
C LEU A 292 13.27 -4.47 11.23
N LEU A 293 14.13 -4.14 12.19
CA LEU A 293 14.60 -2.78 12.43
C LEU A 293 16.02 -2.65 11.91
N LEU A 294 16.19 -1.78 10.92
CA LEU A 294 17.45 -1.46 10.31
C LEU A 294 17.90 -0.08 10.76
N VAL A 295 19.20 0.06 10.97
CA VAL A 295 19.88 1.34 11.17
C VAL A 295 21.03 1.46 10.19
N GLY A 296 21.19 2.62 9.57
CA GLY A 296 22.30 2.90 8.67
C GLY A 296 22.65 4.37 8.64
N GLN A 297 23.52 4.74 7.72
CA GLN A 297 23.98 6.11 7.52
C GLN A 297 23.78 6.51 6.06
N GLN A 298 23.61 7.81 5.80
CA GLN A 298 23.62 8.29 4.42
C GLN A 298 25.03 8.19 3.82
N PRO A 299 25.18 8.14 2.48
CA PRO A 299 26.50 8.07 1.85
C PRO A 299 27.44 9.19 2.30
N ASN A 300 26.90 10.41 2.48
CA ASN A 300 27.66 11.62 2.75
C ASN A 300 27.39 12.22 4.15
N SER A 301 26.74 11.50 5.06
CA SER A 301 26.50 11.94 6.44
C SER A 301 26.55 10.77 7.41
N ASP A 302 27.10 10.98 8.60
CA ASP A 302 27.08 10.01 9.70
C ASP A 302 25.76 10.00 10.47
N ASP A 303 24.81 10.86 10.09
CA ASP A 303 23.48 10.92 10.68
C ASP A 303 22.74 9.59 10.50
N PRO A 304 22.14 9.05 11.58
CA PRO A 304 21.48 7.76 11.51
C PRO A 304 20.18 7.82 10.70
N ARG A 305 19.98 6.75 9.93
CA ARG A 305 18.78 6.43 9.17
C ARG A 305 18.19 5.14 9.71
N TYR A 306 16.90 5.14 9.92
CA TYR A 306 16.12 4.05 10.50
C TYR A 306 15.10 3.61 9.45
N GLN A 307 14.98 2.30 9.28
CA GLN A 307 13.89 1.68 8.54
C GLN A 307 13.37 0.51 9.36
N PHE A 308 12.18 0.72 9.91
CA PHE A 308 11.57 -0.16 10.88
C PHE A 308 10.33 -0.77 10.24
N THR A 309 10.38 -2.06 9.93
CA THR A 309 9.37 -2.74 9.11
C THR A 309 8.70 -3.86 9.90
N LEU A 310 7.38 -3.97 9.77
CA LEU A 310 6.54 -5.04 10.27
C LEU A 310 5.75 -5.59 9.09
N LEU A 311 5.89 -6.89 8.83
CA LEU A 311 5.18 -7.59 7.78
C LEU A 311 4.28 -8.67 8.35
N THR A 312 3.13 -8.88 7.71
CA THR A 312 2.27 -10.04 7.95
C THR A 312 1.82 -10.66 6.65
N ASN A 313 1.50 -11.97 6.71
CA ASN A 313 1.00 -12.78 5.60
C ASN A 313 1.89 -12.90 4.37
N GLU A 314 3.17 -12.59 4.45
CA GLU A 314 4.04 -12.56 3.27
C GLU A 314 4.06 -13.87 2.46
N LYS A 315 4.10 -15.01 3.17
CA LYS A 315 4.08 -16.37 2.59
C LYS A 315 2.67 -16.89 2.31
N THR A 316 1.66 -16.27 2.90
CA THR A 316 0.25 -16.68 2.80
C THR A 316 -0.58 -15.68 1.99
N GLY A 317 0.07 -14.69 1.37
CA GLY A 317 -0.56 -13.57 0.69
C GLY A 317 -1.67 -14.00 -0.26
N GLY A 318 -2.79 -13.28 -0.21
CA GLY A 318 -4.00 -13.61 -0.93
C GLY A 318 -5.17 -12.73 -0.51
N LYS A 319 -6.33 -12.94 -1.13
CA LYS A 319 -7.52 -12.11 -0.91
C LYS A 319 -8.06 -12.10 0.52
N GLU A 320 -7.99 -13.23 1.21
CA GLU A 320 -8.44 -13.39 2.61
C GLU A 320 -7.33 -13.09 3.63
N THR A 321 -6.08 -13.03 3.16
CA THR A 321 -4.89 -12.73 3.98
C THR A 321 -3.95 -11.82 3.20
N PRO A 322 -4.36 -10.57 2.89
CA PRO A 322 -3.50 -9.67 2.13
C PRO A 322 -2.20 -9.44 2.90
N VAL A 323 -1.09 -9.34 2.17
CA VAL A 323 0.17 -8.87 2.74
C VAL A 323 -0.09 -7.47 3.30
N PHE A 324 0.48 -7.18 4.46
CA PHE A 324 0.46 -5.85 5.05
C PHE A 324 1.84 -5.50 5.59
N ASP A 325 2.36 -4.40 5.10
CA ASP A 325 3.61 -3.76 5.47
C ASP A 325 3.30 -2.47 6.22
N LEU A 326 3.80 -2.37 7.45
CA LEU A 326 3.92 -1.11 8.17
C LEU A 326 5.41 -0.79 8.29
N THR A 327 5.81 0.37 7.78
CA THR A 327 7.21 0.80 7.79
C THR A 327 7.33 2.23 8.33
N VAL A 328 8.19 2.43 9.34
CA VAL A 328 8.62 3.77 9.80
C VAL A 328 10.01 4.06 9.26
N VAL A 329 10.18 5.23 8.62
CA VAL A 329 11.46 5.68 8.06
C VAL A 329 11.74 7.14 8.38
N ASN A 330 13.03 7.50 8.43
CA ASN A 330 13.49 8.89 8.49
C ASN A 330 14.39 9.27 7.31
N ASP A 331 13.86 9.01 6.11
CA ASP A 331 14.56 9.12 4.85
C ASP A 331 14.55 10.52 4.21
N GLU A 332 14.05 11.52 4.92
CA GLU A 332 14.19 12.93 4.55
C GLU A 332 15.66 13.38 4.63
N GLN A 333 15.99 14.46 3.92
CA GLN A 333 17.35 15.00 3.87
C GLN A 333 17.84 15.41 5.27
N THR A 334 17.00 16.12 6.02
CA THR A 334 17.29 16.51 7.40
C THR A 334 17.02 15.33 8.34
N PRO A 335 17.96 15.00 9.23
CA PRO A 335 17.77 13.91 10.17
C PRO A 335 16.70 14.20 11.20
N THR A 336 16.13 13.11 11.71
CA THR A 336 15.18 13.17 12.82
C THR A 336 15.85 13.68 14.09
N ALA A 337 15.14 14.55 14.82
CA ALA A 337 15.58 15.01 16.14
C ALA A 337 15.39 13.93 17.23
N TYR A 338 14.66 12.85 16.92
CA TYR A 338 14.39 11.77 17.85
C TYR A 338 15.58 10.82 17.98
N THR A 339 15.86 10.37 19.20
CA THR A 339 16.87 9.36 19.47
C THR A 339 16.41 7.99 18.97
N GLN A 340 17.34 7.06 18.78
CA GLN A 340 17.00 5.66 18.44
C GLN A 340 15.99 5.07 19.43
N ASN A 341 16.14 5.37 20.72
CA ASN A 341 15.26 4.85 21.76
C ASN A 341 13.83 5.41 21.64
N GLU A 342 13.70 6.71 21.37
CA GLU A 342 12.41 7.37 21.14
C GLU A 342 11.70 6.79 19.90
N ILE A 343 12.44 6.55 18.80
CA ILE A 343 11.88 5.98 17.57
C ILE A 343 11.45 4.53 17.79
N VAL A 344 12.25 3.73 18.51
CA VAL A 344 11.87 2.34 18.85
C VAL A 344 10.61 2.32 19.73
N ALA A 345 10.49 3.23 20.69
CA ALA A 345 9.30 3.32 21.53
C ALA A 345 8.06 3.76 20.74
N PHE A 346 8.20 4.75 19.85
CA PHE A 346 7.13 5.14 18.91
C PHE A 346 6.69 3.96 18.04
N TRP A 347 7.67 3.25 17.47
CA TRP A 347 7.43 2.05 16.67
C TRP A 347 6.72 0.95 17.46
N ASP A 348 7.19 0.62 18.66
CA ASP A 348 6.59 -0.41 19.51
C ASP A 348 5.13 -0.06 19.82
N ALA A 349 4.84 1.21 20.10
CA ALA A 349 3.49 1.70 20.35
C ALA A 349 2.57 1.55 19.13
N ILE A 350 2.95 2.07 17.96
CA ILE A 350 2.05 2.04 16.78
C ILE A 350 1.93 0.64 16.18
N SER A 351 3.02 -0.13 16.12
CA SER A 351 3.03 -1.47 15.53
C SER A 351 2.14 -2.45 16.31
N GLN A 352 2.07 -2.30 17.63
CA GLN A 352 1.20 -3.12 18.49
C GLN A 352 -0.29 -2.87 18.26
N THR A 353 -0.66 -1.77 17.59
CA THR A 353 -2.05 -1.45 17.26
C THR A 353 -2.51 -2.04 15.93
N VAL A 354 -1.64 -2.70 15.17
CA VAL A 354 -2.02 -3.31 13.88
C VAL A 354 -3.03 -4.43 14.12
N ARG A 355 -4.19 -4.38 13.44
CA ARG A 355 -5.20 -5.44 13.49
C ARG A 355 -6.02 -5.50 12.21
N VAL A 356 -6.64 -6.65 11.96
CA VAL A 356 -7.68 -6.77 10.92
C VAL A 356 -8.87 -5.88 11.28
N ARG A 357 -9.40 -5.14 10.30
CA ARG A 357 -10.62 -4.35 10.50
C ARG A 357 -11.80 -5.28 10.81
N PRO A 358 -12.63 -4.99 11.83
CA PRO A 358 -13.87 -5.72 12.03
C PRO A 358 -14.74 -5.70 10.77
N GLY A 359 -15.13 -6.88 10.29
CA GLY A 359 -15.92 -7.02 9.05
C GLY A 359 -15.11 -6.88 7.75
N ALA A 360 -13.77 -6.88 7.80
CA ALA A 360 -12.91 -6.77 6.61
C ALA A 360 -13.20 -7.84 5.54
N PHE A 361 -13.58 -9.05 5.97
CA PHE A 361 -13.86 -10.21 5.14
C PHE A 361 -15.32 -10.65 5.39
N LYS A 362 -15.99 -11.18 4.36
CA LYS A 362 -17.30 -11.81 4.56
C LYS A 362 -17.09 -13.07 5.40
N ARG A 363 -17.97 -13.30 6.38
CA ARG A 363 -18.03 -14.61 7.05
C ARG A 363 -18.51 -15.62 6.00
N GLN A 364 -17.72 -16.67 5.79
CA GLN A 364 -18.13 -17.84 5.02
C GLN A 364 -19.24 -18.59 5.75
#